data_AF-A6MKH2-F1
#
_entry.id   AF-A6MKH2-F1
#
_cell.length_a   1.000
_cell.length_b   1.000
_cell.length_c   1.000
_cell.angle_alpha   90.00
_cell.angle_beta   90.00
_cell.angle_gamma   90.00
#
_symmetry.space_group_name_H-M   'P 1'
#
loop_
_entity.id
_entity.type
_entity.pdbx_description
1 polymer ?
#
loop_
_entity_poly.entity_id
_entity_poly.type
_entity_poly.pdbx_seq_one_letter_code
_entity_poly.pdbx_strand_id
1 'polypeptide(L)'
;SLLALSGLSADTLNQAIGPLTSSRGPLDLHEQKDIPGAFISGVLKIRDGSKEARSRWDTVRLIPPQTYLQADDEEGRNLEKRRNLLNCLIVRILKAHGDEGLHIDQLVCLVLEAWQKGPCPPRGLVSSLGKGSACSSTDVLSCILHLLGKGTLRRHDDRPQVLSYAVPVTVMEPQTESLNPGSSGPNPPLTFHTLQIRSRGVPYASSTGTQSFSTVR
;
A
#
# COMPACT_ATOMS: atom_id res chain seq x y z
N SER A 1 -41.84 0.57 -4.33
CA SER A 1 -40.86 -0.32 -3.66
C SER A 1 -39.93 0.53 -2.81
N LEU A 2 -39.50 0.05 -1.63
CA LEU A 2 -38.57 0.77 -0.74
C LEU A 2 -37.24 1.09 -1.45
N LEU A 3 -36.78 0.22 -2.37
CA LEU A 3 -35.61 0.47 -3.21
C LEU A 3 -35.78 1.71 -4.09
N ALA A 4 -36.94 1.89 -4.70
CA ALA A 4 -37.23 3.04 -5.56
C ALA A 4 -37.43 4.35 -4.77
N LEU A 5 -37.98 4.26 -3.55
CA LEU A 5 -38.27 5.44 -2.72
C LEU A 5 -37.06 5.91 -1.89
N SER A 6 -36.15 5.00 -1.53
CA SER A 6 -34.98 5.33 -0.71
C SER A 6 -33.85 5.97 -1.53
N GLY A 7 -33.79 5.72 -2.84
CA GLY A 7 -32.66 6.16 -3.68
C GLY A 7 -31.33 5.48 -3.35
N LEU A 8 -31.33 4.44 -2.51
CA LEU A 8 -30.15 3.69 -2.11
C LEU A 8 -29.84 2.57 -3.10
N SER A 9 -28.58 2.16 -3.18
CA SER A 9 -28.23 0.91 -3.87
C SER A 9 -28.83 -0.29 -3.15
N ALA A 10 -29.07 -1.37 -3.89
CA ALA A 10 -29.59 -2.63 -3.35
C ALA A 10 -28.77 -3.15 -2.15
N ASP A 11 -27.44 -3.13 -2.25
CA ASP A 11 -26.55 -3.61 -1.19
C ASP A 11 -26.61 -2.73 0.05
N THR A 12 -26.65 -1.40 -0.13
CA THR A 12 -26.76 -0.45 0.99
C THR A 12 -28.11 -0.59 1.70
N LEU A 13 -29.19 -0.77 0.93
CA LEU A 13 -30.52 -0.98 1.49
C LEU A 13 -30.58 -2.28 2.31
N ASN A 14 -30.01 -3.37 1.81
CA ASN A 14 -29.94 -4.65 2.53
C ASN A 14 -29.16 -4.52 3.85
N GLN A 15 -28.03 -3.80 3.84
CA GLN A 15 -27.27 -3.53 5.07
C GLN A 15 -28.06 -2.65 6.06
N ALA A 16 -28.78 -1.63 5.57
CA ALA A 16 -29.55 -0.72 6.40
C ALA A 16 -30.77 -1.39 7.05
N ILE A 17 -31.37 -2.39 6.40
CA ILE A 17 -32.52 -3.13 6.92
C ILE A 17 -32.13 -4.06 8.09
N GLY A 18 -30.92 -4.62 8.08
CA GLY A 18 -30.47 -5.60 9.08
C GLY A 18 -30.67 -5.17 10.55
N PRO A 19 -30.19 -3.99 10.98
CA PRO A 19 -30.43 -3.48 12.33
C PRO A 19 -31.92 -3.28 12.63
N LEU A 20 -32.70 -2.86 11.63
CA LEU A 20 -34.13 -2.57 11.75
C LEU A 20 -34.97 -3.84 11.93
N THR A 21 -34.55 -4.95 11.33
CA THR A 21 -35.23 -6.26 11.38
C THR A 21 -34.58 -7.23 12.36
N SER A 22 -33.63 -6.75 13.16
CA SER A 22 -32.99 -7.56 14.20
C SER A 22 -34.02 -8.03 15.25
N SER A 23 -33.62 -8.98 16.11
CA SER A 23 -34.49 -9.47 17.18
C SER A 23 -35.01 -8.37 18.10
N ARG A 24 -34.25 -7.27 18.26
CA ARG A 24 -34.64 -6.07 19.00
C ARG A 24 -35.02 -4.88 18.11
N GLY A 25 -35.04 -5.08 16.80
CA GLY A 25 -35.33 -4.04 15.81
C GLY A 25 -36.81 -3.65 15.78
N PRO A 26 -37.13 -2.44 15.30
CA PRO A 26 -38.51 -1.93 15.22
C PRO A 26 -39.35 -2.56 14.10
N LEU A 27 -38.75 -3.27 13.16
CA LEU A 27 -39.43 -3.82 11.98
C LEU A 27 -39.42 -5.35 11.98
N ASP A 28 -40.47 -5.93 11.43
CA ASP A 28 -40.55 -7.34 11.05
C ASP A 28 -40.46 -7.45 9.53
N LEU A 29 -39.58 -8.33 9.04
CA LEU A 29 -39.47 -8.67 7.63
C LEU A 29 -40.30 -9.92 7.36
N HIS A 30 -41.34 -9.79 6.55
CA HIS A 30 -42.10 -10.92 6.05
C HIS A 30 -41.59 -11.29 4.65
N GLU A 31 -40.75 -12.30 4.57
CA GLU A 31 -40.23 -12.82 3.30
C GLU A 31 -41.34 -13.53 2.53
N GLN A 32 -41.54 -13.15 1.28
CA GLN A 32 -42.39 -13.89 0.37
C GLN A 32 -41.53 -14.99 -0.25
N LYS A 33 -41.79 -16.23 0.16
CA LYS A 33 -40.97 -17.39 -0.18
C LYS A 33 -41.20 -17.79 -1.64
N ASP A 34 -40.53 -17.13 -2.57
CA ASP A 34 -40.49 -17.57 -3.97
C ASP A 34 -39.04 -17.58 -4.54
N ILE A 35 -38.61 -18.81 -4.86
CA ILE A 35 -37.46 -19.24 -5.68
C ILE A 35 -36.04 -19.08 -5.05
N PRO A 36 -35.23 -20.17 -5.00
CA PRO A 36 -33.83 -20.09 -4.55
C PRO A 36 -33.01 -19.24 -5.52
N GLY A 37 -32.41 -18.15 -5.03
CA GLY A 37 -31.48 -17.31 -5.77
C GLY A 37 -31.97 -15.90 -6.14
N ALA A 38 -33.19 -15.53 -5.76
CA ALA A 38 -33.72 -14.17 -5.99
C ALA A 38 -33.61 -13.29 -4.73
N PHE A 39 -33.20 -12.04 -4.97
CA PHE A 39 -33.24 -10.87 -4.09
C PHE A 39 -34.35 -10.89 -3.03
N ILE A 40 -34.06 -10.45 -1.80
CA ILE A 40 -35.03 -10.37 -0.68
C ILE A 40 -36.30 -9.65 -1.16
N SER A 41 -37.34 -10.43 -1.51
CA SER A 41 -38.67 -9.95 -1.81
C SER A 41 -39.50 -10.13 -0.56
N GLY A 42 -39.78 -9.04 0.14
CA GLY A 42 -40.47 -9.08 1.41
C GLY A 42 -41.15 -7.77 1.76
N VAL A 43 -42.12 -7.86 2.66
CA VAL A 43 -42.85 -6.70 3.18
C VAL A 43 -42.34 -6.39 4.57
N LEU A 44 -41.82 -5.18 4.76
CA LEU A 44 -41.45 -4.66 6.07
C LEU A 44 -42.69 -4.13 6.78
N LYS A 45 -42.90 -4.57 8.03
CA LYS A 45 -43.99 -4.12 8.90
C LYS A 45 -43.43 -3.57 10.20
N ILE A 46 -44.08 -2.57 10.77
CA ILE A 46 -43.72 -2.05 12.09
C ILE A 46 -44.15 -3.09 13.14
N ARG A 47 -43.23 -3.46 14.03
CA ARG A 47 -43.51 -4.44 15.10
C ARG A 47 -44.46 -3.84 16.13
N ASP A 48 -45.50 -4.60 16.48
CA ASP A 48 -46.46 -4.21 17.50
C ASP A 48 -45.84 -4.31 18.91
N GLY A 49 -45.69 -3.16 19.57
CA GLY A 49 -45.12 -3.04 20.91
C GLY A 49 -46.03 -3.50 22.05
N SER A 50 -47.28 -3.88 21.77
CA SER A 50 -48.25 -4.34 22.76
C SER A 50 -47.94 -5.72 23.35
N LYS A 51 -47.21 -6.57 22.62
CA LYS A 51 -47.02 -8.00 22.96
C LYS A 51 -45.71 -8.31 23.70
N GLU A 52 -44.81 -7.35 23.84
CA GLU A 52 -43.52 -7.52 24.49
C GLU A 52 -43.42 -6.59 25.70
N ALA A 53 -43.05 -7.14 26.85
CA ALA A 53 -42.77 -6.41 28.07
C ALA A 53 -41.45 -5.61 27.93
N ARG A 54 -41.40 -4.67 26.99
CA ARG A 54 -40.32 -3.70 26.91
C ARG A 54 -40.52 -2.70 28.04
N SER A 55 -39.51 -2.54 28.88
CA SER A 55 -39.48 -1.42 29.82
C SER A 55 -39.61 -0.13 29.00
N ARG A 56 -40.36 0.87 29.49
CA ARG A 56 -40.56 2.17 28.80
C ARG A 56 -39.26 2.93 28.46
N TRP A 57 -38.11 2.39 28.86
CA TRP A 57 -36.77 2.98 28.80
C TRP A 57 -35.77 2.16 27.97
N ASP A 58 -36.20 1.07 27.33
CA ASP A 58 -35.29 0.24 26.53
C ASP A 58 -34.97 0.95 25.19
N THR A 59 -33.80 1.59 25.14
CA THR A 59 -33.34 2.31 23.94
C THR A 59 -32.63 1.33 23.01
N VAL A 60 -33.20 1.11 21.82
CA VAL A 60 -32.57 0.26 20.80
C VAL A 60 -31.52 1.08 20.06
N ARG A 61 -30.26 0.63 20.10
CA ARG A 61 -29.19 1.17 19.25
C ARG A 61 -29.31 0.56 17.86
N LEU A 62 -29.81 1.33 16.90
CA LEU A 62 -29.97 0.94 15.49
C LEU A 62 -28.76 1.33 14.63
N ILE A 63 -27.68 1.80 15.25
CA ILE A 63 -26.46 2.19 14.53
C ILE A 63 -25.90 0.92 13.89
N PRO A 64 -25.88 0.81 12.54
CA PRO A 64 -25.25 -0.31 11.87
C PRO A 64 -23.77 -0.35 12.25
N PRO A 65 -23.15 -1.54 12.35
CA PRO A 65 -21.69 -1.63 12.33
C PRO A 65 -21.20 -0.87 11.10
N GLN A 66 -20.26 0.07 11.25
CA GLN A 66 -19.79 0.90 10.13
C GLN A 66 -19.10 0.04 9.07
N THR A 67 -19.89 -0.47 8.11
CA THR A 67 -19.43 -1.24 6.95
C THR A 67 -18.78 -0.36 5.88
N TYR A 68 -18.94 0.96 5.95
CA TYR A 68 -18.20 1.94 5.13
C TYR A 68 -16.68 1.75 5.27
N LEU A 69 -16.19 1.43 6.47
CA LEU A 69 -14.77 1.13 6.71
C LEU A 69 -14.28 -0.07 5.91
N GLN A 70 -15.07 -1.13 5.75
CA GLN A 70 -14.57 -2.38 5.17
C GLN A 70 -14.48 -2.37 3.64
N ALA A 71 -15.38 -1.63 2.97
CA ALA A 71 -15.31 -1.45 1.52
C ALA A 71 -14.14 -0.51 1.14
N ASP A 72 -13.98 0.59 1.88
CA ASP A 72 -12.87 1.54 1.71
C ASP A 72 -11.51 0.89 2.02
N ASP A 73 -11.46 -0.02 2.99
CA ASP A 73 -10.22 -0.70 3.38
C ASP A 73 -9.65 -1.58 2.24
N GLU A 74 -10.50 -2.33 1.52
CA GLU A 74 -10.02 -3.20 0.43
C GLU A 74 -9.73 -2.39 -0.84
N GLU A 75 -10.58 -1.40 -1.17
CA GLU A 75 -10.32 -0.50 -2.29
C GLU A 75 -9.05 0.33 -2.06
N GLY A 76 -8.88 0.88 -0.85
CA GLY A 76 -7.68 1.60 -0.43
C GLY A 76 -6.42 0.73 -0.49
N ARG A 77 -6.49 -0.52 0.00
CA ARG A 77 -5.37 -1.49 -0.14
C ARG A 77 -5.04 -1.76 -1.61
N ASN A 78 -6.03 -1.84 -2.48
CA ASN A 78 -5.80 -2.10 -3.91
C ASN A 78 -5.19 -0.89 -4.62
N LEU A 79 -5.63 0.33 -4.31
CA LEU A 79 -4.99 1.56 -4.79
C LEU A 79 -3.53 1.68 -4.34
N GLU A 80 -3.23 1.31 -3.09
CA GLU A 80 -1.87 1.30 -2.60
C GLU A 80 -0.99 0.25 -3.32
N LYS A 81 -1.50 -0.98 -3.51
CA LYS A 81 -0.80 -2.01 -4.30
C LYS A 81 -0.50 -1.51 -5.71
N ARG A 82 -1.46 -0.84 -6.36
CA ARG A 82 -1.31 -0.23 -7.69
C ARG A 82 -0.19 0.82 -7.71
N ARG A 83 -0.22 1.77 -6.78
CA ARG A 83 0.83 2.81 -6.67
C ARG A 83 2.21 2.19 -6.45
N ASN A 84 2.30 1.20 -5.56
CA ASN A 84 3.56 0.53 -5.25
C ASN A 84 4.10 -0.23 -6.47
N LEU A 85 3.23 -0.87 -7.26
CA LEU A 85 3.61 -1.51 -8.51
C LEU A 85 4.11 -0.49 -9.54
N LEU A 86 3.42 0.63 -9.74
CA LEU A 86 3.87 1.69 -10.65
C LEU A 86 5.23 2.24 -10.25
N ASN A 87 5.41 2.57 -8.98
CA ASN A 87 6.70 3.04 -8.46
C ASN A 87 7.80 2.01 -8.70
N CYS A 88 7.51 0.72 -8.49
CA CYS A 88 8.46 -0.35 -8.73
C CYS A 88 8.83 -0.49 -10.21
N LEU A 89 7.87 -0.39 -11.12
CA LEU A 89 8.12 -0.42 -12.57
C LEU A 89 8.98 0.76 -13.00
N ILE A 90 8.63 1.97 -12.59
CA ILE A 90 9.39 3.20 -12.90
C ILE A 90 10.85 3.05 -12.44
N VAL A 91 11.06 2.68 -11.18
CA VAL A 91 12.40 2.52 -10.62
C VAL A 91 13.18 1.41 -11.33
N ARG A 92 12.54 0.28 -11.63
CA ARG A 92 13.21 -0.86 -12.30
C ARG A 92 13.64 -0.50 -13.72
N ILE A 93 12.76 0.16 -14.47
CA ILE A 93 13.08 0.62 -15.83
C ILE A 93 14.24 1.63 -15.76
N LEU A 94 14.14 2.67 -14.92
CA LEU A 94 15.21 3.67 -14.82
C LEU A 94 16.54 3.08 -14.33
N LYS A 95 16.52 2.13 -13.40
CA LYS A 95 17.75 1.40 -12.99
C LYS A 95 18.37 0.61 -14.14
N ALA A 96 17.57 0.04 -15.04
CA ALA A 96 18.08 -0.67 -16.21
C ALA A 96 18.73 0.26 -17.24
N HIS A 97 18.31 1.54 -17.29
CA HIS A 97 18.88 2.57 -18.16
C HIS A 97 20.05 3.34 -17.53
N GLY A 98 20.30 3.18 -16.23
CA GLY A 98 21.44 3.79 -15.54
C GLY A 98 21.40 5.31 -15.53
N ASP A 99 22.58 5.93 -15.64
CA ASP A 99 22.75 7.38 -15.53
C ASP A 99 22.34 8.15 -16.79
N GLU A 100 22.36 7.51 -17.96
CA GLU A 100 21.83 8.07 -19.22
C GLU A 100 20.33 8.40 -19.09
N GLY A 101 19.62 7.64 -18.25
CA GLY A 101 18.21 7.86 -17.97
C GLY A 101 17.29 7.64 -19.17
N LEU A 102 16.08 8.17 -19.08
CA LEU A 102 15.05 8.09 -20.12
C LEU A 102 14.29 9.41 -20.24
N HIS A 103 13.90 9.75 -21.48
CA HIS A 103 12.91 10.79 -21.70
C HIS A 103 11.58 10.45 -21.01
N ILE A 104 10.88 11.43 -20.45
CA ILE A 104 9.60 11.24 -19.75
C ILE A 104 8.61 10.46 -20.62
N ASP A 105 8.43 10.84 -21.90
CA ASP A 105 7.49 10.15 -22.80
C ASP A 105 7.86 8.68 -23.03
N GLN A 106 9.15 8.39 -23.22
CA GLN A 106 9.62 7.01 -23.42
C GLN A 106 9.43 6.18 -22.15
N LEU A 107 9.70 6.76 -20.98
CA LEU A 107 9.45 6.11 -19.69
C LEU A 107 7.94 5.81 -19.52
N VAL A 108 7.06 6.75 -19.85
CA VAL A 108 5.61 6.55 -19.79
C VAL A 108 5.18 5.39 -20.68
N CYS A 109 5.64 5.35 -21.93
CA CYS A 109 5.36 4.25 -22.86
C CYS A 109 5.81 2.89 -22.30
N LEU A 110 7.06 2.80 -21.83
CA LEU A 110 7.63 1.56 -21.28
C LEU A 110 6.90 1.10 -20.01
N VAL A 111 6.50 2.03 -19.13
CA VAL A 111 5.73 1.70 -17.92
C VAL A 111 4.34 1.18 -18.27
N LEU A 112 3.65 1.80 -19.24
CA LEU A 112 2.33 1.34 -19.68
C LEU A 112 2.42 -0.04 -20.32
N GLU A 113 3.44 -0.30 -21.15
CA GLU A 113 3.68 -1.63 -21.70
C GLU A 113 3.96 -2.67 -20.60
N ALA A 114 4.83 -2.34 -19.65
CA ALA A 114 5.18 -3.24 -18.55
C ALA A 114 3.98 -3.50 -17.61
N TRP A 115 3.12 -2.50 -17.43
CA TRP A 115 1.87 -2.65 -16.69
C TRP A 115 0.94 -3.67 -17.35
N GLN A 116 0.77 -3.58 -18.67
CA GLN A 116 -0.06 -4.52 -19.44
C GLN A 116 0.53 -5.94 -19.48
N LYS A 117 1.85 -6.06 -19.62
CA LYS A 117 2.56 -7.36 -19.62
C LYS A 117 2.59 -8.02 -18.23
N GLY A 118 2.36 -7.25 -17.17
CA GLY A 118 2.43 -7.71 -15.79
C GLY A 118 3.87 -7.76 -15.24
N PRO A 119 4.04 -7.91 -13.91
CA PRO A 119 5.36 -7.87 -13.28
C PRO A 119 6.13 -9.15 -13.61
N CYS A 120 7.41 -9.03 -13.98
CA CYS A 120 8.34 -10.16 -14.05
C CYS A 120 9.19 -10.25 -12.77
N PRO A 121 9.23 -11.39 -12.05
CA PRO A 121 8.47 -12.63 -12.32
C PRO A 121 6.98 -12.49 -11.92
N PRO A 122 6.09 -13.24 -12.59
CA PRO A 122 4.63 -13.12 -12.43
C PRO A 122 4.18 -13.71 -11.09
N ARG A 123 4.23 -12.91 -10.02
CA ARG A 123 3.59 -13.25 -8.74
C ARG A 123 2.20 -12.63 -8.66
N GLY A 124 1.27 -13.00 -9.54
CA GLY A 124 -0.19 -12.74 -9.43
C GLY A 124 -0.67 -11.33 -9.06
N LEU A 125 0.20 -10.32 -9.08
CA LEU A 125 0.00 -9.05 -8.35
C LEU A 125 -0.93 -8.11 -9.12
N VAL A 126 -0.89 -8.21 -10.46
CA VAL A 126 -1.82 -7.50 -11.34
C VAL A 126 -3.17 -8.22 -11.39
N SER A 127 -3.18 -9.55 -11.29
CA SER A 127 -4.42 -10.34 -11.22
C SER A 127 -5.21 -10.11 -9.93
N SER A 128 -4.54 -9.76 -8.82
CA SER A 128 -5.19 -9.44 -7.54
C SER A 128 -5.70 -8.00 -7.43
N LEU A 129 -5.43 -7.16 -8.43
CA LEU A 129 -5.81 -5.74 -8.42
C LEU A 129 -7.27 -5.48 -8.87
N GLY A 130 -8.03 -6.53 -9.18
CA GLY A 130 -9.45 -6.45 -9.55
C GLY A 130 -9.70 -5.98 -10.99
N LYS A 131 -10.97 -6.07 -11.41
CA LYS A 131 -11.46 -5.89 -12.80
C LYS A 131 -11.35 -4.45 -13.35
N GLY A 132 -10.62 -3.55 -12.68
CA GLY A 132 -10.50 -2.11 -12.96
C GLY A 132 -9.07 -1.59 -13.09
N SER A 133 -8.08 -2.46 -13.32
CA SER A 133 -6.65 -2.12 -13.37
C SER A 133 -6.20 -1.36 -14.65
N ALA A 134 -7.00 -0.41 -15.14
CA ALA A 134 -6.60 0.47 -16.23
C ALA A 134 -5.59 1.51 -15.69
N CYS A 135 -4.34 1.45 -16.13
CA CYS A 135 -3.33 2.47 -15.88
C CYS A 135 -3.29 3.43 -17.07
N SER A 136 -3.41 4.72 -16.79
CA SER A 136 -3.32 5.79 -17.77
C SER A 136 -1.97 6.51 -17.68
N SER A 137 -1.62 7.28 -18.71
CA SER A 137 -0.44 8.15 -18.66
C SER A 137 -0.47 9.13 -17.48
N THR A 138 -1.67 9.59 -17.07
CA THR A 138 -1.83 10.49 -15.93
C THR A 138 -1.42 9.85 -14.59
N ASP A 139 -1.70 8.56 -14.42
CA ASP A 139 -1.28 7.80 -13.23
C ASP A 139 0.24 7.69 -13.17
N VAL A 140 0.87 7.40 -14.30
CA VAL A 140 2.33 7.27 -14.41
C VAL A 140 3.01 8.61 -14.13
N LEU A 141 2.53 9.69 -14.76
CA LEU A 141 3.08 11.04 -14.55
C LEU A 141 2.92 11.51 -13.10
N SER A 142 1.79 11.19 -12.46
CA SER A 142 1.57 11.49 -11.03
C SER A 142 2.56 10.73 -10.15
N CYS A 143 2.83 9.46 -10.45
CA CYS A 143 3.86 8.68 -9.74
C CYS A 143 5.27 9.22 -9.99
N ILE A 144 5.60 9.62 -11.22
CA ILE A 144 6.89 10.25 -11.55
C ILE A 144 7.10 11.52 -10.74
N LEU A 145 6.09 12.40 -10.70
CA LEU A 145 6.15 13.64 -9.93
C LEU A 145 6.33 13.36 -8.43
N HIS A 146 5.60 12.38 -7.91
CA HIS A 146 5.75 11.96 -6.52
C HIS A 146 7.17 11.46 -6.21
N LEU A 147 7.74 10.62 -7.06
CA LEU A 147 9.10 10.08 -6.86
C LEU A 147 10.20 11.14 -7.02
N LEU A 148 9.99 12.13 -7.89
CA LEU A 148 10.84 13.33 -7.98
C LEU A 148 10.80 14.13 -6.66
N GLY A 149 9.60 14.36 -6.11
CA GLY A 149 9.45 15.05 -4.81
C GLY A 149 10.11 14.31 -3.64
N LYS A 150 10.25 12.98 -3.73
CA LYS A 150 10.99 12.16 -2.75
C LYS A 150 12.49 12.10 -3.01
N GLY A 151 13.00 12.68 -4.09
CA GLY A 151 14.40 12.56 -4.50
C GLY A 151 14.79 11.13 -4.91
N THR A 152 13.83 10.27 -5.25
CA THR A 152 14.12 8.91 -5.76
C THR A 152 14.50 8.95 -7.24
N LEU A 153 13.98 9.93 -7.98
CA LEU A 153 14.35 10.21 -9.37
C LEU A 153 15.06 11.56 -9.40
N ARG A 154 15.96 11.74 -10.38
CA ARG A 154 16.59 13.03 -10.68
C ARG A 154 16.31 13.40 -12.13
N ARG A 155 16.21 14.71 -12.39
CA ARG A 155 16.27 15.27 -13.74
C ARG A 155 17.73 15.49 -14.10
N HIS A 156 18.07 15.33 -15.38
CA HIS A 156 19.36 15.77 -15.90
C HIS A 156 19.41 17.30 -15.95
N ASP A 157 20.60 17.87 -15.69
CA ASP A 157 20.81 19.32 -15.62
C ASP A 157 20.62 19.97 -16.99
N ASP A 158 21.21 19.40 -18.04
CA ASP A 158 21.12 19.93 -19.41
C ASP A 158 19.81 19.54 -20.11
N ARG A 159 19.16 18.46 -19.64
CA ARG A 159 18.00 17.83 -20.27
C ARG A 159 16.94 17.48 -19.23
N PRO A 160 16.13 18.45 -18.76
CA PRO A 160 15.19 18.24 -17.66
C PRO A 160 14.05 17.26 -18.00
N GLN A 161 13.87 16.94 -19.28
CA GLN A 161 12.92 15.93 -19.76
C GLN A 161 13.48 14.50 -19.64
N VAL A 162 14.76 14.36 -19.33
CA VAL A 162 15.41 13.06 -19.07
C VAL A 162 15.46 12.82 -17.57
N LEU A 163 14.95 11.67 -17.16
CA LEU A 163 14.93 11.19 -15.78
C LEU A 163 15.92 10.05 -15.61
N SER A 164 16.68 10.05 -14.52
CA SER A 164 17.47 8.90 -14.09
C SER A 164 17.15 8.55 -12.64
N TYR A 165 17.48 7.33 -12.23
CA TYR A 165 17.33 6.93 -10.84
C TYR A 165 18.35 7.70 -9.99
N ALA A 166 17.90 8.35 -8.93
CA ALA A 166 18.80 8.99 -7.99
C ALA A 166 19.43 7.90 -7.12
N VAL A 167 20.73 7.64 -7.32
CA VAL A 167 21.50 6.84 -6.38
C VAL A 167 21.50 7.60 -5.05
N PRO A 168 21.07 7.00 -3.93
CA PRO A 168 21.22 7.63 -2.63
C PRO A 168 22.72 7.90 -2.46
N VAL A 169 23.10 9.17 -2.38
CA VAL A 169 24.47 9.54 -2.02
C VAL A 169 24.63 9.11 -0.56
N THR A 170 25.06 7.88 -0.34
CA THR A 170 25.69 7.51 0.93
C THR A 170 26.99 8.28 0.94
N VAL A 171 26.96 9.45 1.56
CA VAL A 171 28.16 10.23 1.87
C VAL A 171 29.02 9.37 2.81
N MET A 172 29.92 8.59 2.22
CA MET A 172 31.28 8.49 2.72
C MET A 172 32.17 8.96 1.57
N GLU A 173 32.15 10.27 1.36
CA GLU A 173 33.30 10.92 0.74
C GLU A 173 34.42 10.85 1.81
N PRO A 174 35.56 10.18 1.56
CA PRO A 174 36.70 10.36 2.42
C PRO A 174 37.12 11.81 2.23
N GLN A 175 36.91 12.65 3.24
CA GLN A 175 37.53 13.95 3.27
C GLN A 175 39.05 13.72 3.34
N THR A 176 39.71 13.68 2.19
CA THR A 176 41.14 13.97 2.09
C THR A 176 41.31 15.45 2.35
N GLU A 177 41.19 15.83 3.63
CA GLU A 177 41.71 17.09 4.10
C GLU A 177 43.23 17.00 4.03
N SER A 178 43.76 17.53 2.93
CA SER A 178 45.18 17.76 2.71
C SER A 178 45.69 18.74 3.76
N LEU A 179 46.14 18.23 4.91
CA LEU A 179 46.97 18.97 5.84
C LEU A 179 48.44 18.86 5.39
N ASN A 180 49.05 20.04 5.26
CA ASN A 180 50.39 20.34 4.76
C ASN A 180 51.54 19.39 5.20
N PRO A 181 52.63 19.30 4.42
CA PRO A 181 53.80 18.47 4.73
C PRO A 181 54.66 19.20 5.76
N GLY A 182 54.56 18.82 7.04
CA GLY A 182 55.30 19.56 8.07
C GLY A 182 55.24 19.01 9.47
N SER A 183 55.34 17.70 9.69
CA SER A 183 55.91 17.22 10.96
C SER A 183 56.50 15.82 10.79
N SER A 184 57.82 15.72 10.99
CA SER A 184 58.53 14.46 11.18
C SER A 184 58.40 14.10 12.65
N GLY A 185 57.50 13.16 12.97
CA GLY A 185 57.38 12.55 14.28
C GLY A 185 56.93 11.10 14.11
N PRO A 186 57.50 10.13 14.86
CA PRO A 186 57.10 8.74 14.74
C PRO A 186 55.63 8.57 15.16
N ASN A 187 54.80 8.06 14.23
CA ASN A 187 53.40 7.71 14.50
C ASN A 187 53.32 6.75 15.72
N PRO A 188 52.49 7.03 16.73
CA PRO A 188 52.29 6.09 17.83
C PRO A 188 51.64 4.80 17.30
N PRO A 189 52.00 3.61 17.83
CA PRO A 189 51.42 2.37 17.36
C PRO A 189 49.93 2.31 17.71
N LEU A 190 49.08 2.17 16.67
CA LEU A 190 47.66 1.86 16.83
C LEU A 190 47.52 0.48 17.50
N THR A 191 47.22 0.48 18.78
CA THR A 191 46.94 -0.74 19.55
C THR A 191 45.46 -1.06 19.46
N PHE A 192 45.07 -1.93 18.51
CA PHE A 192 43.70 -2.40 18.39
C PHE A 192 43.39 -3.42 19.48
N HIS A 193 42.36 -3.12 20.30
CA HIS A 193 41.85 -4.04 21.30
C HIS A 193 40.66 -4.83 20.71
N THR A 194 40.87 -6.11 20.42
CA THR A 194 39.80 -6.98 19.91
C THR A 194 39.04 -7.61 21.07
N LEU A 195 37.78 -7.22 21.28
CA LEU A 195 36.87 -7.89 22.20
C LEU A 195 36.17 -9.04 21.46
N GLN A 196 36.35 -10.28 21.92
CA GLN A 196 35.62 -11.44 21.41
C GLN A 196 34.23 -11.51 22.05
N ILE A 197 33.19 -11.25 21.25
CA ILE A 197 31.80 -11.49 21.67
C ILE A 197 31.43 -12.93 21.30
N ARG A 198 31.31 -13.81 22.30
CA ARG A 198 30.73 -15.14 22.13
C ARG A 198 29.21 -15.05 22.17
N SER A 199 28.57 -15.06 21.01
CA SER A 199 27.11 -15.24 20.91
C SER A 199 26.74 -16.68 21.25
N ARG A 200 25.91 -16.89 22.28
CA ARG A 200 25.30 -18.21 22.55
C ARG A 200 24.40 -18.58 21.37
N GLY A 201 24.75 -19.64 20.66
CA GLY A 201 24.07 -20.08 19.45
C GLY A 201 22.61 -20.46 19.70
N VAL A 202 21.73 -19.93 18.86
CA VAL A 202 20.38 -20.47 18.66
C VAL A 202 20.52 -21.63 17.67
N PRO A 203 20.05 -22.85 17.97
CA PRO A 203 20.26 -23.98 17.10
C PRO A 203 19.26 -23.89 15.96
N TYR A 204 19.69 -23.43 14.79
CA TYR A 204 19.19 -23.80 13.45
C TYR A 204 19.68 -22.76 12.43
N ALA A 205 20.99 -22.73 12.20
CA ALA A 205 21.58 -22.33 10.92
C ALA A 205 23.09 -22.56 11.00
N SER A 206 23.55 -23.60 10.33
CA SER A 206 24.98 -23.77 10.05
C SER A 206 25.36 -22.78 8.96
N SER A 207 26.03 -21.69 9.32
CA SER A 207 26.84 -20.90 8.39
C SER A 207 27.99 -20.27 9.16
N THR A 208 29.17 -20.86 8.99
CA THR A 208 30.44 -20.30 9.41
C THR A 208 30.70 -19.02 8.62
N GLY A 209 30.54 -17.88 9.27
CA GLY A 209 30.92 -16.58 8.72
C GLY A 209 31.32 -15.66 9.86
N THR A 210 32.62 -15.51 10.09
CA THR A 210 33.21 -14.62 11.08
C THR A 210 32.89 -13.18 10.68
N GLN A 211 31.83 -12.60 11.25
CA GLN A 211 31.52 -11.19 11.06
C GLN A 211 32.36 -10.36 12.03
N SER A 212 33.43 -9.76 11.52
CA SER A 212 34.22 -8.75 12.22
C SER A 212 33.60 -7.39 11.95
N PHE A 213 33.07 -6.73 12.98
CA PHE A 213 32.62 -5.35 12.90
C PHE A 213 33.65 -4.46 13.61
N SER A 214 34.28 -3.56 12.84
CA SER A 214 35.21 -2.56 13.36
C SER A 214 34.46 -1.24 13.54
N THR A 215 34.48 -0.65 14.74
CA THR A 215 33.92 0.68 15.00
C THR A 215 35.07 1.67 15.15
N VAL A 216 35.12 2.69 14.30
CA VAL A 216 36.06 3.81 14.41
C VAL A 216 35.40 4.90 15.26
N ARG A 217 36.09 5.40 16.27
CA ARG A 217 35.75 6.66 16.97
C ARG A 217 36.76 7.72 16.59
#